data_AF-A0A2G9XPZ5-F1
#
_entry.id   AF-A0A2G9XPZ5-F1
#
_cell.length_a   1.000
_cell.length_b   1.000
_cell.length_c   1.000
_cell.angle_alpha   90.00
_cell.angle_beta   90.00
_cell.angle_gamma   90.00
#
_symmetry.space_group_name_H-M   'P 1'
#
loop_
_entity.id
_entity.type
_entity.pdbx_description
1 polymer ?
#
loop_
_entity_poly.entity_id
_entity_poly.type
_entity_poly.pdbx_seq_one_letter_code
_entity_poly.pdbx_strand_id
1 'polypeptide(L)'
;MAAIQTMVEGVATAEDIDAAIKGGFNHPMGPLELMDVIGLDVMLHAAEDLAKNFGPAYAPPPRLRTMVAAGQLGVKTGKGFYDYSKKN
;
A
#
# COMPACT_ATOMS: atom_id res chain seq x y z
N MET A 1 -5.97 2.33 3.84
CA MET A 1 -6.22 0.97 4.40
C MET A 1 -7.15 0.14 3.56
N ALA A 2 -8.33 0.66 3.17
CA ALA A 2 -9.30 -0.09 2.37
C ALA A 2 -8.72 -0.72 1.08
N ALA A 3 -7.89 0.01 0.32
CA ALA A 3 -7.27 -0.50 -0.92
C ALA A 3 -6.43 -1.78 -0.72
N ILE A 4 -5.65 -1.87 0.36
CA ILE A 4 -4.85 -3.07 0.66
C ILE A 4 -5.78 -4.23 1.05
N GLN A 5 -6.85 -3.94 1.77
CA GLN A 5 -7.80 -4.95 2.23
C GLN A 5 -8.59 -5.54 1.06
N THR A 6 -9.04 -4.70 0.12
CA THR A 6 -9.67 -5.12 -1.14
C THR A 6 -8.74 -5.97 -2.00
N MET A 7 -7.43 -5.66 -2.04
CA MET A 7 -6.43 -6.49 -2.71
C MET A 7 -6.22 -7.84 -1.98
N VAL A 8 -6.25 -7.87 -0.65
CA VAL A 8 -6.08 -9.08 0.17
C VAL A 8 -7.28 -10.02 0.06
N GLU A 9 -8.48 -9.48 -0.07
CA GLU A 9 -9.71 -10.24 -0.28
C GLU A 9 -9.77 -10.89 -1.68
N GLY A 10 -8.77 -10.65 -2.53
CA GLY A 10 -8.68 -11.25 -3.87
C GLY A 10 -9.70 -10.67 -4.86
N VAL A 11 -10.30 -9.53 -4.53
CA VAL A 11 -11.34 -8.88 -5.34
C VAL A 11 -10.75 -8.22 -6.59
N ALA A 12 -9.51 -7.75 -6.53
CA ALA A 12 -8.84 -7.07 -7.64
C ALA A 12 -7.30 -7.11 -7.50
N THR A 13 -6.58 -7.02 -8.61
CA THR A 13 -5.12 -6.89 -8.62
C THR A 13 -4.69 -5.48 -8.19
N ALA A 14 -3.39 -5.29 -7.88
CA ALA A 14 -2.88 -3.96 -7.56
C ALA A 14 -3.07 -2.99 -8.74
N GLU A 15 -2.81 -3.45 -9.97
CA GLU A 15 -3.07 -2.69 -11.19
C GLU A 15 -4.55 -2.28 -11.33
N ASP A 16 -5.48 -3.20 -11.09
CA ASP A 16 -6.91 -2.93 -11.25
C ASP A 16 -7.42 -1.90 -10.24
N ILE A 17 -6.96 -1.96 -8.99
CA ILE A 17 -7.32 -0.99 -7.94
C ILE A 17 -6.80 0.40 -8.29
N ASP A 18 -5.53 0.48 -8.71
CA ASP A 18 -4.92 1.74 -9.07
C ASP A 18 -5.54 2.32 -10.35
N ALA A 19 -5.86 1.48 -11.33
CA ALA A 19 -6.55 1.88 -12.57
C ALA A 19 -7.97 2.38 -12.28
N ALA A 20 -8.73 1.71 -11.41
CA ALA A 20 -10.07 2.14 -11.01
C ALA A 20 -10.06 3.50 -10.33
N ILE A 21 -9.09 3.77 -9.45
CA ILE A 21 -8.97 5.07 -8.77
C ILE A 21 -8.51 6.16 -9.74
N LYS A 22 -7.52 5.87 -10.60
CA LYS A 22 -7.05 6.81 -11.64
C LYS A 22 -8.17 7.19 -12.59
N GLY A 23 -8.91 6.20 -13.10
CA GLY A 23 -10.00 6.41 -14.06
C GLY A 23 -11.28 6.97 -13.45
N GLY A 24 -11.61 6.58 -12.21
CA GLY A 24 -12.85 6.99 -11.53
C GLY A 24 -12.77 8.36 -10.85
N PHE A 25 -11.59 8.75 -10.37
CA PHE A 25 -11.41 9.98 -9.57
C PHE A 25 -10.40 10.97 -10.18
N ASN A 26 -9.88 10.70 -11.38
CA ASN A 26 -8.90 11.54 -12.07
C ASN A 26 -7.65 11.84 -11.22
N HIS A 27 -7.25 10.90 -10.36
CA HIS A 27 -6.01 11.00 -9.60
C HIS A 27 -4.80 10.68 -10.50
N PRO A 28 -3.68 11.42 -10.39
CA PRO A 28 -2.50 11.21 -11.23
C PRO A 28 -1.76 9.89 -10.91
N MET A 29 -1.97 9.35 -9.71
CA MET A 29 -1.30 8.17 -9.19
C MET A 29 -2.32 7.34 -8.41
N GLY A 30 -2.19 6.01 -8.51
CA GLY A 30 -3.06 5.10 -7.79
C GLY A 30 -2.65 5.03 -6.32
N PRO A 31 -3.56 4.63 -5.42
CA PRO A 31 -3.26 4.59 -4.00
C PRO A 31 -2.11 3.64 -3.66
N LEU A 32 -1.98 2.47 -4.33
CA LEU A 32 -0.92 1.51 -4.03
C LEU A 32 0.44 2.00 -4.56
N GLU A 33 0.47 2.58 -5.76
CA GLU A 33 1.65 3.24 -6.30
C GLU A 33 2.12 4.40 -5.40
N LEU A 34 1.17 5.21 -4.90
CA LEU A 34 1.47 6.29 -3.97
C LEU A 34 2.04 5.75 -2.64
N MET A 35 1.52 4.63 -2.13
CA MET A 35 2.04 3.98 -0.93
C MET A 35 3.49 3.51 -1.11
N ASP A 36 3.82 2.97 -2.28
CA ASP A 36 5.18 2.55 -2.60
C ASP A 36 6.15 3.73 -2.77
N VAL A 37 5.66 4.89 -3.21
CA VAL A 37 6.46 6.13 -3.25
C VAL A 37 6.73 6.68 -1.85
N ILE A 38 5.72 6.69 -0.97
CA ILE A 38 5.87 7.16 0.42
C ILE A 38 6.77 6.22 1.23
N GLY A 39 6.58 4.92 1.05
CA GLY A 39 7.27 3.87 1.78
C GLY A 39 6.35 3.10 2.71
N LEU A 40 6.37 1.77 2.60
CA LEU A 40 5.44 0.90 3.33
C LEU A 40 5.72 0.85 4.85
N ASP A 41 6.96 1.08 5.26
CA ASP A 41 7.36 1.23 6.66
C ASP A 41 6.79 2.51 7.30
N VAL A 42 6.83 3.63 6.58
CA VAL A 42 6.23 4.90 7.05
C VAL A 42 4.73 4.73 7.19
N MET A 43 4.08 4.10 6.21
CA MET A 43 2.65 3.82 6.26
C MET A 43 2.29 2.86 7.39
N LEU A 44 3.12 1.85 7.67
CA LEU A 44 2.91 0.94 8.80
C LEU A 44 3.01 1.69 10.12
N HIS A 45 4.04 2.53 10.31
CA HIS A 45 4.21 3.31 11.53
C HIS A 45 3.04 4.26 11.78
N ALA A 46 2.64 5.03 10.76
CA ALA A 46 1.50 5.93 10.84
C ALA A 46 0.19 5.19 11.19
N ALA A 47 -0.01 4.00 10.62
CA ALA A 47 -1.17 3.17 10.92
C ALA A 47 -1.16 2.64 12.35
N GLU A 48 -0.01 2.23 12.88
CA GLU A 48 0.11 1.79 14.28
C GLU A 48 -0.18 2.92 15.25
N ASP A 49 0.34 4.11 14.98
CA ASP A 49 0.06 5.30 15.78
C ASP A 49 -1.42 5.68 15.73
N LEU A 50 -2.03 5.65 14.54
CA LEU A 50 -3.46 5.89 14.39
C LEU A 50 -4.28 4.83 15.14
N ALA A 51 -3.90 3.56 15.06
CA ALA A 51 -4.61 2.49 15.77
C ALA A 51 -4.51 2.62 17.29
N LYS A 52 -3.34 3.05 17.78
CA LYS A 52 -3.10 3.30 19.20
C LYS A 52 -3.93 4.47 19.73
N ASN A 53 -4.05 5.53 18.94
CA ASN A 53 -4.70 6.78 19.38
C ASN A 53 -6.21 6.83 19.09
N PHE A 54 -6.67 6.19 18.01
CA PHE A 54 -8.04 6.28 17.51
C PHE A 54 -8.77 4.91 17.46
N GLY A 55 -8.10 3.83 17.83
CA GLY A 55 -8.70 2.50 17.97
C GLY A 55 -8.51 1.56 16.78
N PRO A 56 -9.01 0.32 16.89
CA PRO A 56 -8.67 -0.79 15.99
C PRO A 56 -9.12 -0.60 14.54
N ALA A 57 -10.06 0.32 14.26
CA ALA A 57 -10.49 0.64 12.90
C ALA A 57 -9.35 1.17 12.00
N TYR A 58 -8.28 1.71 12.60
CA TYR A 58 -7.10 2.22 11.90
C TYR A 58 -5.94 1.21 11.87
N ALA A 59 -6.15 0.00 12.39
CA ALA A 59 -5.10 -1.01 12.47
C ALA A 59 -4.53 -1.34 11.09
N PRO A 60 -3.19 -1.49 10.98
CA PRO A 60 -2.57 -1.90 9.73
C PRO A 60 -3.00 -3.30 9.31
N PRO A 61 -3.31 -3.51 8.01
CA PRO A 61 -3.67 -4.82 7.51
C PRO A 61 -2.47 -5.79 7.65
N PRO A 62 -2.70 -7.08 7.93
CA PRO A 62 -1.62 -8.06 8.12
C PRO A 62 -0.63 -8.12 6.96
N ARG A 63 -1.11 -7.98 5.72
CA ARG A 63 -0.25 -7.97 4.52
C ARG A 63 0.79 -6.85 4.54
N LEU A 64 0.42 -5.66 5.02
CA LEU A 64 1.37 -4.53 5.13
C LEU A 64 2.51 -4.86 6.11
N ARG A 65 2.19 -5.51 7.24
CA ARG A 65 3.20 -5.97 8.21
C ARG A 65 4.15 -7.00 7.59
N THR A 66 3.61 -7.97 6.85
CA THR A 66 4.43 -8.99 6.18
C THR A 66 5.35 -8.39 5.12
N MET A 67 4.87 -7.42 4.33
CA MET A 67 5.68 -6.76 3.30
C MET A 67 6.83 -5.96 3.91
N VAL A 68 6.55 -5.19 4.97
CA VAL A 68 7.60 -4.44 5.70
C VAL A 68 8.62 -5.39 6.33
N ALA A 69 8.16 -6.49 6.96
CA ALA A 69 9.05 -7.51 7.54
C ALA A 69 9.94 -8.19 6.47
N ALA A 70 9.44 -8.32 5.24
CA ALA A 70 10.19 -8.85 4.10
C ALA A 70 11.13 -7.82 3.42
N GLY A 71 11.22 -6.59 3.95
CA GLY A 71 12.03 -5.50 3.37
C GLY A 71 11.48 -4.95 2.06
N GLN A 72 10.20 -5.20 1.75
CA GLN A 72 9.52 -4.67 0.57
C GLN A 72 8.93 -3.32 0.96
N LEU A 73 9.73 -2.25 0.84
CA LEU A 73 9.37 -0.91 1.32
C LEU A 73 8.91 0.03 0.19
N GLY A 74 8.68 -0.48 -1.02
CA GLY A 74 8.29 0.31 -2.17
C GLY A 74 9.48 0.70 -3.06
N VAL A 75 9.41 1.90 -3.64
CA VAL A 75 10.38 2.39 -4.64
C VAL A 75 11.81 2.39 -4.08
N LYS A 76 11.98 2.74 -2.80
CA LYS A 76 13.30 2.86 -2.17
C LYS A 76 14.06 1.53 -2.02
N THR A 77 13.35 0.40 -2.03
CA THR A 77 13.95 -0.96 -2.00
C THR A 77 13.80 -1.68 -3.33
N GLY A 78 13.29 -1.01 -4.37
CA GLY A 78 13.02 -1.62 -5.67
C GLY A 78 11.83 -2.59 -5.68
N LYS A 79 11.08 -2.72 -4.56
CA LYS A 79 9.95 -3.66 -4.46
C LYS A 79 9.00 -3.25 -3.33
N GLY A 80 7.72 -3.17 -3.64
CA GLY A 80 6.61 -2.96 -2.72
C GLY A 80 5.37 -3.70 -3.19
N PHE A 81 4.25 -2.99 -3.39
CA PHE A 81 3.11 -3.51 -4.13
C PHE A 81 3.45 -3.76 -5.60
N TYR A 82 4.32 -2.92 -6.16
CA TYR A 82 4.88 -3.08 -7.50
C TYR A 82 6.36 -3.49 -7.45
N ASP A 83 6.82 -4.08 -8.55
CA ASP A 83 8.24 -4.39 -8.76
C ASP A 83 8.92 -3.22 -9.49
N TYR A 84 9.80 -2.52 -8.79
CA TYR A 84 10.58 -1.39 -9.30
C TYR A 84 12.04 -1.78 -9.60
N SER A 85 12.41 -3.06 -9.46
CA SER A 85 13.77 -3.55 -9.70
C SER A 85 14.14 -3.48 -11.18
N LYS A 86 13.14 -3.48 -12.07
CA LYS A 86 13.30 -3.27 -13.51
C LYS A 86 13.12 -1.80 -13.88
N LYS A 87 14.05 -0.94 -13.46
CA LYS A 87 14.33 0.27 -14.25
C LYS A 87 15.47 -0.07 -15.22
N ASN A 88 15.08 -0.40 -16.45
CA ASN A 88 15.94 -0.29 -17.62
C ASN A 88 15.82 1.15 -18.15
#